data_AF-A0AAI8Z6U7-F1
#
_entry.id   AF-A0AAI8Z6U7-F1
#
_cell.length_a   1.000
_cell.length_b   1.000
_cell.length_c   1.000
_cell.angle_alpha   90.00
_cell.angle_beta   90.00
_cell.angle_gamma   90.00
#
_symmetry.space_group_name_H-M   'P 1'
#
loop_
_entity.id
_entity.type
_entity.pdbx_description
1 polymer ?
#
loop_
_entity_poly.entity_id
_entity_poly.type
_entity_poly.pdbx_seq_one_letter_code
_entity_poly.pdbx_strand_id
1 'polypeptide(L)'
;MVAFEDLLHDTSGNCDSDHLEIFEFNDFHGGPHRHSGPATADSGVAMSSGYEPRRAEQRQTPNLGTLEAKFEHILYAVEEAGFESFDDLLTQYYTARFKDDTVAYWAQSRSRNRFLHTFLAALHEDTGSWSDREAQGYRQHIACTAERLYVSEFAYAKRHRPMTPNIDVSPVWRAMHELDQRVLSKEYRTFVRTSMPETYALLTEISMRASLQHAQRSQAVSAFLILLLESMPNEQGGCRT
;
A
#
# COMPACT_ATOMS: atom_id res chain seq x y z
N MET A 1 15.08 25.10 -30.16
CA MET A 1 15.40 26.52 -30.34
C MET A 1 14.14 27.29 -29.98
N VAL A 2 14.26 28.23 -29.02
CA VAL A 2 13.22 29.14 -28.47
C VAL A 2 12.20 28.42 -27.56
N ALA A 3 12.36 28.38 -26.23
CA ALA A 3 12.28 29.46 -25.23
C ALA A 3 10.87 30.05 -25.08
N PHE A 4 10.23 29.81 -23.93
CA PHE A 4 9.33 30.78 -23.33
C PHE A 4 9.43 30.69 -21.81
N GLU A 5 10.08 31.71 -21.27
CA GLU A 5 10.23 32.03 -19.85
C GLU A 5 8.93 32.60 -19.26
N ASP A 6 8.66 32.17 -18.03
CA ASP A 6 8.40 32.96 -16.83
C ASP A 6 7.14 33.82 -16.57
N LEU A 7 6.84 33.85 -15.25
CA LEU A 7 6.07 34.79 -14.40
C LEU A 7 4.52 34.61 -14.40
N LEU A 8 3.78 34.51 -13.28
CA LEU A 8 3.98 34.72 -11.83
C LEU A 8 2.88 34.00 -11.01
N HIS A 9 3.25 33.53 -9.80
CA HIS A 9 2.61 33.68 -8.46
C HIS A 9 1.08 33.90 -8.37
N ASP A 10 0.31 33.44 -7.37
CA ASP A 10 0.45 32.65 -6.13
C ASP A 10 -0.92 32.79 -5.45
N THR A 11 -1.41 31.77 -4.74
CA THR A 11 -1.95 31.84 -3.37
C THR A 11 -2.74 30.57 -3.05
N SER A 12 -2.08 29.74 -2.24
CA SER A 12 -2.58 29.18 -0.98
C SER A 12 -3.89 28.39 -0.94
N GLY A 13 -3.73 27.07 -0.82
CA GLY A 13 -4.66 26.15 -0.16
C GLY A 13 -3.87 25.24 0.77
N ASN A 14 -3.73 25.69 2.01
CA ASN A 14 -2.87 25.19 3.07
C ASN A 14 -3.26 23.76 3.54
N CYS A 15 -2.36 22.79 3.41
CA CYS A 15 -2.37 21.56 4.19
C CYS A 15 -1.04 21.50 4.95
N ASP A 16 -1.02 22.20 6.09
CA ASP A 16 0.00 22.06 7.11
C ASP A 16 0.13 20.58 7.51
N SER A 17 1.31 20.01 7.29
CA SER A 17 1.84 18.93 8.11
C SER A 17 3.28 19.26 8.39
N ASP A 18 3.40 20.17 9.35
CA ASP A 18 4.62 20.50 10.04
C ASP A 18 5.33 19.25 10.61
N HIS A 19 6.65 19.37 10.60
CA HIS A 19 7.62 18.70 11.46
C HIS A 19 7.78 17.17 11.32
N LEU A 20 8.63 16.78 10.36
CA LEU A 20 9.50 15.61 10.49
C LEU A 20 10.54 15.89 11.59
N GLU A 21 10.15 15.70 12.86
CA GLU A 21 11.14 15.51 13.92
C GLU A 21 11.78 14.13 13.74
N ILE A 22 13.08 14.14 13.48
CA ILE A 22 13.96 12.97 13.55
C ILE A 22 13.97 12.54 15.02
N PHE A 23 13.33 11.42 15.34
CA PHE A 23 13.39 10.86 16.70
C PHE A 23 14.07 9.51 16.77
N GLU A 24 15.06 9.49 17.65
CA GLU A 24 15.89 8.38 18.05
C GLU A 24 15.08 7.19 18.59
N PHE A 25 15.68 6.02 18.42
CA PHE A 25 15.19 4.68 18.75
C PHE A 25 15.05 4.39 20.27
N ASN A 26 14.81 5.41 21.11
CA ASN A 26 15.10 5.34 22.56
C ASN A 26 13.90 5.40 23.53
N ASP A 27 12.64 5.38 23.09
CA ASP A 27 11.51 5.35 24.01
C ASP A 27 10.93 3.94 24.22
N PHE A 28 11.74 3.06 24.81
CA PHE A 28 11.30 1.75 25.30
C PHE A 28 11.34 1.70 26.84
N HIS A 29 10.47 2.47 27.48
CA HIS A 29 10.20 2.32 28.92
C HIS A 29 8.71 2.06 29.16
N GLY A 30 8.32 0.79 29.08
CA GLY A 30 7.12 0.31 29.76
C GLY A 30 7.36 0.30 31.26
N GLY A 31 6.92 1.35 31.96
CA GLY A 31 6.97 1.42 33.42
C GLY A 31 5.85 0.61 34.07
N PRO A 32 6.08 -0.06 35.23
CA PRO A 32 5.02 -0.73 35.97
C PRO A 32 4.26 0.23 36.90
N HIS A 33 2.94 0.04 36.99
CA HIS A 33 2.02 0.72 37.88
C HIS A 33 2.48 0.71 39.35
N ARG A 34 2.45 1.87 40.02
CA ARG A 34 2.59 2.01 41.48
C ARG A 34 1.27 2.46 42.10
N HIS A 35 0.77 1.67 43.06
CA HIS A 35 -0.24 2.09 44.02
C HIS A 35 0.39 2.96 45.12
N SER A 36 -0.30 4.04 45.46
CA SER A 36 0.08 5.02 46.48
C SER A 36 -0.39 4.61 47.88
N GLY A 37 0.47 4.78 48.89
CA GLY A 37 0.13 4.76 50.32
C GLY A 37 1.33 5.19 51.19
N PRO A 38 1.17 5.94 52.30
CA PRO A 38 2.18 6.90 52.76
C PRO A 38 3.00 6.52 54.01
N ALA A 39 4.20 7.10 54.04
CA ALA A 39 4.98 7.68 55.14
C ALA A 39 5.06 7.01 56.53
N THR A 40 6.28 6.59 56.90
CA THR A 40 6.90 6.89 58.20
C THR A 40 8.42 7.02 58.02
N ALA A 41 8.98 8.09 58.60
CA ALA A 41 10.40 8.38 58.65
C ALA A 41 11.11 7.54 59.74
N ASP A 42 12.31 7.04 59.46
CA ASP A 42 13.36 6.99 60.49
C ASP A 42 14.79 6.91 59.89
N SER A 43 15.65 7.69 60.54
CA SER A 43 17.11 7.75 60.67
C SER A 43 18.05 6.90 59.78
N GLY A 44 18.83 7.65 58.99
CA GLY A 44 20.28 7.59 58.79
C GLY A 44 21.08 6.29 58.95
N VAL A 45 21.67 5.83 57.84
CA VAL A 45 23.06 5.33 57.78
C VAL A 45 23.64 5.70 56.41
N ALA A 46 24.76 6.42 56.42
CA ALA A 46 25.58 6.67 55.24
C ALA A 46 26.26 5.36 54.81
N MET A 47 25.94 4.87 53.61
CA MET A 47 26.68 3.80 52.93
C MET A 47 27.00 4.29 51.52
N SER A 48 28.29 4.56 51.32
CA SER A 48 28.92 4.76 50.02
C SER A 48 28.67 3.53 49.13
N SER A 49 27.72 3.64 48.21
CA SER A 49 27.52 2.65 47.15
C SER A 49 27.67 3.37 45.82
N GLY A 50 28.78 3.10 45.14
CA GLY A 50 29.06 3.59 43.80
C GLY A 50 28.02 3.07 42.82
N TYR A 51 26.94 3.84 42.65
CA TYR A 51 26.14 3.79 41.45
C TYR A 51 26.79 4.72 40.44
N GLU A 52 27.83 4.20 39.76
CA GLU A 52 28.10 4.68 38.41
C GLU A 52 26.80 4.45 37.61
N PRO A 53 26.18 5.49 37.04
CA PRO A 53 25.17 5.25 36.03
C PRO A 53 25.90 4.52 34.91
N ARG A 54 25.57 3.24 34.70
CA ARG A 54 25.97 2.46 33.53
C ARG A 54 25.65 3.35 32.34
N ARG A 55 26.70 3.98 31.79
CA ARG A 55 26.66 4.74 30.55
C ARG A 55 25.90 3.85 29.60
N ALA A 56 24.75 4.29 29.09
CA ALA A 56 24.17 3.68 27.92
C ALA A 56 25.33 3.54 26.95
N GLU A 57 25.77 2.31 26.68
CA GLU A 57 26.77 2.04 25.66
C GLU A 57 26.24 2.77 24.45
N GLN A 58 26.89 3.88 24.10
CA GLN A 58 26.62 4.60 22.89
C GLN A 58 26.68 3.53 21.81
N ARG A 59 25.52 3.12 21.29
CA ARG A 59 25.48 2.30 20.08
C ARG A 59 26.26 3.12 19.08
N GLN A 60 27.51 2.74 18.87
CA GLN A 60 28.37 3.38 17.89
C GLN A 60 27.70 3.07 16.57
N THR A 61 26.83 3.97 16.11
CA THR A 61 26.29 3.90 14.77
C THR A 61 27.50 4.08 13.87
N PRO A 62 27.87 3.07 13.07
CA PRO A 62 28.98 3.23 12.14
C PRO A 62 28.62 4.43 11.25
N ASN A 63 29.47 5.46 11.24
CA ASN A 63 29.25 6.64 10.40
C ASN A 63 29.55 6.27 8.94
N LEU A 64 28.58 5.63 8.32
CA LEU A 64 28.62 5.20 6.92
C LEU A 64 28.18 6.42 6.10
N GLY A 65 29.16 7.12 5.52
CA GLY A 65 28.96 8.43 4.89
C GLY A 65 28.12 8.42 3.61
N THR A 66 27.93 7.27 2.96
CA THR A 66 27.12 7.12 1.73
C THR A 66 25.94 6.17 1.94
N LEU A 67 24.93 6.26 1.07
CA LEU A 67 23.75 5.40 1.14
C LEU A 67 24.12 3.94 0.80
N GLU A 68 25.03 3.76 -0.15
CA GLU A 68 25.58 2.48 -0.58
C GLU A 68 26.29 1.79 0.58
N ALA A 69 27.16 2.49 1.29
CA ALA A 69 27.87 1.93 2.44
C ALA A 69 26.92 1.53 3.58
N LYS A 70 25.82 2.27 3.76
CA LYS A 70 24.75 1.91 4.71
C LYS A 70 24.05 0.62 4.31
N PHE A 71 23.67 0.49 3.04
CA PHE A 71 23.00 -0.71 2.55
C PHE A 71 23.92 -1.93 2.50
N GLU A 72 25.18 -1.79 2.10
CA GLU A 72 26.18 -2.87 2.14
C GLU A 72 26.33 -3.41 3.57
N HIS A 73 26.48 -2.52 4.55
CA HIS A 73 26.57 -2.94 5.96
C HIS A 73 25.31 -3.68 6.43
N ILE A 74 24.12 -3.21 6.04
CA ILE A 74 22.86 -3.89 6.37
C ILE A 74 22.81 -5.27 5.71
N LEU A 75 23.14 -5.38 4.42
CA LEU A 75 23.11 -6.65 3.69
C LEU A 75 24.02 -7.70 4.34
N TYR A 76 25.24 -7.31 4.75
CA TYR A 76 26.12 -8.22 5.51
C TYR A 76 25.51 -8.64 6.84
N ALA A 77 24.90 -7.71 7.60
CA ALA A 77 24.25 -8.04 8.85
C ALA A 77 23.03 -8.98 8.67
N VAL A 78 22.33 -8.88 7.52
CA VAL A 78 21.21 -9.77 7.17
C VAL A 78 21.71 -11.19 6.90
N GLU A 79 22.78 -11.33 6.13
CA GLU A 79 23.41 -12.63 5.86
C GLU A 79 23.97 -13.26 7.16
N GLU A 80 24.65 -12.48 8.00
CA GLU A 80 25.17 -12.94 9.30
C GLU A 80 24.06 -13.40 10.25
N ALA A 81 22.88 -12.78 10.17
CA ALA A 81 21.70 -13.17 10.93
C ALA A 81 21.02 -14.44 10.40
N GLY A 82 21.46 -14.97 9.24
CA GLY A 82 21.01 -16.24 8.67
C GLY A 82 19.79 -16.13 7.74
N PHE A 83 19.47 -14.94 7.24
CA PHE A 83 18.45 -14.77 6.20
C PHE A 83 19.05 -14.98 4.80
N GLU A 84 18.25 -15.50 3.87
CA GLU A 84 18.71 -15.78 2.50
C GLU A 84 18.93 -14.48 1.70
N SER A 85 18.14 -13.46 1.99
CA SER A 85 18.19 -12.16 1.32
C SER A 85 17.54 -11.07 2.17
N PHE A 86 17.70 -9.82 1.74
CA PHE A 86 16.98 -8.69 2.34
C PHE A 86 15.46 -8.84 2.20
N ASP A 87 14.98 -9.35 1.06
CA ASP A 87 13.56 -9.60 0.82
C ASP A 87 13.02 -10.72 1.73
N ASP A 88 13.81 -11.76 2.01
CA ASP A 88 13.45 -12.81 2.97
C ASP A 88 13.32 -12.25 4.39
N LEU A 89 14.28 -11.45 4.85
CA LEU A 89 14.19 -10.72 6.12
C LEU A 89 12.89 -9.90 6.18
N LEU A 90 12.62 -9.06 5.18
CA LEU A 90 11.44 -8.20 5.16
C LEU A 90 10.15 -9.03 5.16
N THR A 91 10.12 -10.11 4.37
CA THR A 91 8.98 -11.03 4.31
C THR A 91 8.72 -11.64 5.69
N GLN A 92 9.74 -12.19 6.35
CA GLN A 92 9.60 -12.73 7.69
C GLN A 92 9.23 -11.64 8.70
N TYR A 93 9.85 -10.47 8.62
CA TYR A 93 9.54 -9.33 9.48
C TYR A 93 8.09 -8.88 9.37
N TYR A 94 7.48 -8.89 8.18
CA TYR A 94 6.09 -8.49 7.99
C TYR A 94 5.05 -9.61 8.09
N THR A 95 5.46 -10.89 8.12
CA THR A 95 4.51 -12.03 8.14
C THR A 95 4.61 -12.92 9.37
N ALA A 96 5.75 -12.93 10.07
CA ALA A 96 5.93 -13.72 11.27
C ALA A 96 5.05 -13.23 12.43
N ARG A 97 4.78 -14.15 13.36
CA ARG A 97 4.16 -13.85 14.65
C ARG A 97 5.23 -13.81 15.73
N PHE A 98 5.67 -12.62 16.08
CA PHE A 98 6.57 -12.44 17.22
C PHE A 98 5.81 -12.63 18.53
N LYS A 99 6.54 -13.04 19.57
CA LYS A 99 6.00 -13.12 20.92
C LYS A 99 5.59 -11.72 21.38
N ASP A 100 4.42 -11.63 22.00
CA ASP A 100 3.91 -10.39 22.57
C ASP A 100 4.93 -9.79 23.55
N ASP A 101 4.91 -8.46 23.69
CA ASP A 101 5.82 -7.67 24.51
C ASP A 101 7.32 -7.73 24.15
N THR A 102 7.68 -8.30 22.99
CA THR A 102 9.04 -8.21 22.46
C THR A 102 9.25 -6.91 21.67
N VAL A 103 10.50 -6.43 21.62
CA VAL A 103 10.86 -5.26 20.78
C VAL A 103 10.47 -5.50 19.31
N ALA A 104 10.67 -6.72 18.81
CA ALA A 104 10.29 -7.10 17.45
C ALA A 104 8.78 -7.00 17.22
N TYR A 105 7.95 -7.45 18.18
CA TYR A 105 6.49 -7.32 18.12
C TYR A 105 6.05 -5.86 18.01
N TRP A 106 6.54 -5.00 18.90
CA TRP A 106 6.16 -3.59 18.92
C TRP A 106 6.63 -2.84 17.67
N ALA A 107 7.86 -3.10 17.22
CA ALA A 107 8.39 -2.55 15.98
C ALA A 107 7.56 -2.99 14.77
N GLN A 108 7.27 -4.29 14.65
CA GLN A 108 6.45 -4.85 13.57
C GLN A 108 5.04 -4.24 13.56
N SER A 109 4.39 -4.15 14.72
CA SER A 109 3.06 -3.57 14.86
C SER A 109 3.05 -2.09 14.43
N ARG A 110 4.02 -1.30 14.89
CA ARG A 110 4.17 0.10 14.48
C ARG A 110 4.41 0.20 12.97
N SER A 111 5.27 -0.64 12.41
CA SER A 111 5.57 -0.63 10.98
C SER A 111 4.33 -0.93 10.13
N ARG A 112 3.60 -2.02 10.43
CA ARG A 112 2.35 -2.38 9.73
C ARG A 112 1.30 -1.28 9.80
N ASN A 113 1.16 -0.61 10.95
CA ASN A 113 0.12 0.40 11.15
C ASN A 113 0.49 1.77 10.56
N ARG A 114 1.77 2.16 10.56
CA ARG A 114 2.17 3.54 10.25
C ARG A 114 3.07 3.72 9.04
N PHE A 115 3.85 2.72 8.65
CA PHE A 115 4.90 2.91 7.64
C PHE A 115 4.68 2.06 6.39
N LEU A 116 4.03 0.90 6.54
CA LEU A 116 3.83 -0.02 5.43
C LEU A 116 3.03 0.61 4.29
N HIS A 117 2.00 1.40 4.60
CA HIS A 117 1.20 2.06 3.56
C HIS A 117 2.01 3.10 2.78
N THR A 118 2.83 3.91 3.46
CA THR A 118 3.71 4.90 2.82
C THR A 118 4.78 4.23 1.97
N PHE A 119 5.38 3.15 2.49
CA PHE A 119 6.36 2.35 1.74
C PHE A 119 5.75 1.78 0.46
N LEU A 120 4.56 1.17 0.54
CA LEU A 120 3.88 0.61 -0.63
C LEU A 120 3.46 1.68 -1.64
N ALA A 121 3.07 2.86 -1.18
CA ALA A 121 2.75 3.99 -2.05
C ALA A 121 3.99 4.48 -2.82
N ALA A 122 5.11 4.68 -2.10
CA ALA A 122 6.38 5.09 -2.72
C ALA A 122 6.91 4.02 -3.69
N LEU A 123 6.79 2.74 -3.33
CA LEU A 123 7.15 1.62 -4.20
C LEU A 123 6.30 1.63 -5.48
N HIS A 124 4.99 1.86 -5.34
CA HIS A 124 4.10 1.94 -6.49
C HIS A 124 4.45 3.10 -7.43
N GLU A 125 4.71 4.29 -6.87
CA GLU A 125 5.10 5.47 -7.63
C GLU A 125 6.41 5.23 -8.40
N ASP A 126 7.40 4.64 -7.75
CA ASP A 126 8.69 4.35 -8.35
C ASP A 126 8.63 3.27 -9.44
N THR A 127 7.58 2.44 -9.48
CA THR A 127 7.45 1.44 -10.58
C THR A 127 7.38 2.06 -11.98
N GLY A 128 7.13 3.37 -12.10
CA GLY A 128 7.25 4.10 -13.37
C GLY A 128 8.69 4.27 -13.88
N SER A 129 9.69 4.14 -13.01
CA SER A 129 11.12 4.22 -13.35
C SER A 129 11.73 2.85 -13.72
N TRP A 130 11.01 1.76 -13.42
CA TRP A 130 11.48 0.39 -13.60
C TRP A 130 11.43 -0.06 -15.06
N SER A 131 12.17 -1.11 -15.39
CA SER A 131 12.01 -1.74 -16.70
C SER A 131 10.62 -2.36 -16.86
N ASP A 132 10.12 -2.44 -18.10
CA ASP A 132 8.81 -3.05 -18.38
C ASP A 132 8.66 -4.44 -17.77
N ARG A 133 9.75 -5.21 -17.75
CA ARG A 133 9.77 -6.57 -17.20
C ARG A 133 9.59 -6.59 -15.68
N GLU A 134 10.27 -5.71 -14.96
CA GLU A 134 10.18 -5.60 -13.50
C GLU A 134 8.81 -5.07 -13.09
N ALA A 135 8.36 -4.00 -13.75
CA ALA A 135 7.06 -3.40 -13.50
C ALA A 135 5.90 -4.36 -13.82
N GLN A 136 6.04 -5.22 -14.84
CA GLN A 136 5.01 -6.20 -15.19
C GLN A 136 4.75 -7.20 -14.06
N GLY A 137 5.81 -7.72 -13.42
CA GLY A 137 5.68 -8.65 -12.31
C GLY A 137 4.92 -8.02 -11.12
N TYR A 138 5.28 -6.79 -10.79
CA TYR A 138 4.60 -6.02 -9.75
C TYR A 138 3.11 -5.77 -10.08
N ARG A 139 2.81 -5.23 -11.27
CA ARG A 139 1.43 -4.94 -11.70
C ARG A 139 0.55 -6.20 -11.70
N GLN A 140 1.08 -7.31 -12.20
CA GLN A 140 0.37 -8.59 -12.20
C GLN A 140 0.05 -9.05 -10.78
N HIS A 141 1.01 -8.93 -9.85
CA HIS A 141 0.78 -9.30 -8.46
C HIS A 141 -0.28 -8.41 -7.78
N ILE A 142 -0.28 -7.10 -8.05
CA ILE A 142 -1.32 -6.18 -7.57
C ILE A 142 -2.69 -6.58 -8.13
N ALA A 143 -2.79 -6.86 -9.43
CA ALA A 143 -4.03 -7.30 -10.06
C ALA A 143 -4.57 -8.61 -9.44
N CYS A 144 -3.71 -9.61 -9.25
CA CYS A 144 -4.10 -10.86 -8.59
C CYS A 144 -4.54 -10.67 -7.13
N THR A 145 -3.89 -9.73 -6.41
CA THR A 145 -4.28 -9.41 -5.03
C THR A 145 -5.64 -8.73 -4.98
N ALA A 146 -5.89 -7.76 -5.87
CA ALA A 146 -7.17 -7.09 -6.02
C ALA A 146 -8.28 -8.09 -6.39
N GLU A 147 -8.01 -8.99 -7.33
CA GLU A 147 -8.94 -10.05 -7.72
C GLU A 147 -9.37 -10.89 -6.51
N ARG A 148 -8.40 -11.39 -5.73
CA ARG A 148 -8.69 -12.20 -4.53
C ARG A 148 -9.54 -11.44 -3.51
N LEU A 149 -9.27 -10.15 -3.32
CA LEU A 149 -10.03 -9.28 -2.43
C LEU A 149 -11.49 -9.18 -2.90
N TYR A 150 -11.73 -8.74 -4.12
CA TYR A 150 -13.09 -8.56 -4.65
C TYR A 150 -13.88 -9.86 -4.70
N VAL A 151 -13.24 -10.97 -5.06
CA VAL A 151 -13.89 -12.29 -5.06
C VAL A 151 -14.33 -12.69 -3.65
N SER A 152 -13.53 -12.38 -2.64
CA SER A 152 -13.91 -12.64 -1.24
C SER A 152 -15.08 -11.78 -0.80
N GLU A 153 -15.13 -10.51 -1.20
CA GLU A 153 -16.23 -9.59 -0.95
C GLU A 153 -17.53 -10.06 -1.64
N PHE A 154 -17.45 -10.49 -2.90
CA PHE A 154 -18.61 -11.05 -3.60
C PHE A 154 -19.14 -12.32 -2.93
N ALA A 155 -18.25 -13.21 -2.49
CA ALA A 155 -18.64 -14.41 -1.77
C ALA A 155 -19.30 -14.06 -0.43
N TYR A 156 -18.78 -13.08 0.30
CA TYR A 156 -19.37 -12.56 1.53
C TYR A 156 -20.75 -11.96 1.26
N ALA A 157 -20.86 -11.05 0.29
CA ALA A 157 -22.11 -10.40 -0.09
C ALA A 157 -23.17 -11.41 -0.54
N LYS A 158 -22.80 -12.44 -1.31
CA LYS A 158 -23.71 -13.51 -1.74
C LYS A 158 -24.28 -14.31 -0.57
N ARG A 159 -23.47 -14.58 0.46
CA ARG A 159 -23.89 -15.31 1.67
C ARG A 159 -24.80 -14.47 2.57
N HIS A 160 -24.55 -13.17 2.66
CA HIS A 160 -25.25 -12.26 3.55
C HIS A 160 -26.30 -11.39 2.85
N ARG A 161 -26.57 -11.65 1.56
CA ARG A 161 -27.57 -10.88 0.83
C ARG A 161 -28.92 -11.01 1.54
N PRO A 162 -29.64 -9.91 1.79
CA PRO A 162 -31.02 -10.01 2.24
C PRO A 162 -31.81 -10.80 1.20
N MET A 163 -32.88 -11.46 1.63
CA MET A 163 -33.80 -12.17 0.75
C MET A 163 -34.51 -11.14 -0.14
N THR A 164 -33.85 -10.69 -1.20
CA THR A 164 -34.43 -9.79 -2.20
C THR A 164 -35.24 -10.62 -3.18
N PRO A 165 -36.33 -10.08 -3.75
CA PRO A 165 -36.98 -10.69 -4.89
C PRO A 165 -35.93 -10.93 -5.99
N ASN A 166 -36.09 -12.02 -6.73
CA ASN A 166 -35.19 -12.37 -7.82
C ASN A 166 -35.16 -11.21 -8.83
N ILE A 167 -34.05 -10.47 -8.88
CA ILE A 167 -33.88 -9.35 -9.81
C ILE A 167 -33.66 -9.94 -11.19
N ASP A 168 -34.61 -9.70 -12.10
CA ASP A 168 -34.43 -10.06 -13.50
C ASP A 168 -33.36 -9.14 -14.13
N VAL A 169 -32.19 -9.71 -14.40
CA VAL A 169 -31.06 -9.02 -15.06
C VAL A 169 -31.13 -9.06 -16.59
N SER A 170 -32.14 -9.71 -17.17
CA SER A 170 -32.32 -9.78 -18.63
C SER A 170 -32.41 -8.42 -19.33
N PRO A 171 -33.02 -7.37 -18.76
CA PRO A 171 -32.99 -6.03 -19.35
C PRO A 171 -31.57 -5.46 -19.45
N VAL A 172 -30.73 -5.71 -18.45
CA VAL A 172 -29.33 -5.27 -18.43
C VAL A 172 -28.55 -5.96 -19.54
N TRP A 173 -28.72 -7.27 -19.69
CA TRP A 173 -28.08 -8.02 -20.77
C TRP A 173 -28.50 -7.55 -22.16
N ARG A 174 -29.79 -7.22 -22.35
CA ARG A 174 -30.28 -6.66 -23.61
C ARG A 174 -29.64 -5.30 -23.92
N ALA A 175 -29.57 -4.41 -22.94
CA ALA A 175 -28.92 -3.11 -23.12
C ALA A 175 -27.44 -3.23 -23.49
N MET A 176 -26.71 -4.14 -22.83
CA MET A 176 -25.30 -4.42 -23.15
C MET A 176 -25.14 -5.00 -24.55
N HIS A 177 -26.08 -5.84 -24.98
CA HIS A 177 -26.10 -6.40 -26.33
C HIS A 177 -26.40 -5.35 -27.40
N GLU A 178 -27.32 -4.43 -27.14
CA GLU A 178 -27.59 -3.31 -28.02
C GLU A 178 -26.40 -2.36 -28.13
N LEU A 179 -25.72 -2.07 -27.01
CA LEU A 179 -24.49 -1.28 -27.01
C LEU A 179 -23.41 -1.96 -27.87
N ASP A 180 -23.20 -3.27 -27.67
CA ASP A 180 -22.23 -4.07 -28.42
C ASP A 180 -22.49 -4.04 -29.93
N GLN A 181 -23.76 -4.13 -30.33
CA GLN A 181 -24.16 -4.13 -31.73
C GLN A 181 -24.13 -2.74 -32.40
N ARG A 182 -24.50 -1.68 -31.66
CA ARG A 182 -24.71 -0.34 -32.26
C ARG A 182 -23.49 0.56 -32.20
N VAL A 183 -22.65 0.40 -31.18
CA VAL A 183 -21.61 1.39 -30.86
C VAL A 183 -20.20 0.78 -30.96
N LEU A 184 -20.04 -0.50 -30.64
CA LEU A 184 -18.72 -1.07 -30.39
C LEU A 184 -18.14 -1.78 -31.62
N SER A 185 -17.35 -1.06 -32.41
CA SER A 185 -16.51 -1.67 -33.45
C SER A 185 -15.44 -2.59 -32.84
N LYS A 186 -14.95 -3.55 -33.64
CA LYS A 186 -13.88 -4.47 -33.20
C LYS A 186 -12.60 -3.71 -32.84
N GLU A 187 -12.33 -2.62 -33.56
CA GLU A 187 -11.18 -1.74 -33.36
C GLU A 187 -11.28 -1.04 -32.01
N TYR A 188 -12.46 -0.51 -31.65
CA TYR A 188 -12.66 0.16 -30.37
C TYR A 188 -12.52 -0.80 -29.17
N ARG A 189 -13.03 -2.02 -29.28
CA ARG A 189 -12.81 -3.07 -28.25
C ARG A 189 -11.34 -3.39 -28.07
N THR A 190 -10.61 -3.45 -29.19
CA THR A 190 -9.17 -3.71 -29.17
C THR A 190 -8.45 -2.55 -28.49
N PHE A 191 -8.79 -1.31 -28.83
CA PHE A 191 -8.26 -0.11 -28.19
C PHE A 191 -8.49 -0.13 -26.66
N VAL A 192 -9.73 -0.33 -26.20
CA VAL A 192 -10.03 -0.35 -24.76
C VAL A 192 -9.23 -1.43 -24.04
N ARG A 193 -9.13 -2.63 -24.63
CA ARG A 193 -8.33 -3.73 -24.08
C ARG A 193 -6.83 -3.40 -24.02
N THR A 194 -6.30 -2.70 -25.02
CA THR A 194 -4.87 -2.32 -25.06
C THR A 194 -4.54 -1.12 -24.18
N SER A 195 -5.49 -0.20 -24.00
CA SER A 195 -5.31 1.01 -23.21
C SER A 195 -5.41 0.74 -21.71
N MET A 196 -6.13 -0.32 -21.31
CA MET A 196 -6.36 -0.67 -19.90
C MET A 196 -6.14 -2.17 -19.64
N PRO A 197 -4.93 -2.72 -19.91
CA PRO A 197 -4.69 -4.16 -19.87
C PRO A 197 -4.95 -4.76 -18.48
N GLU A 198 -4.50 -4.09 -17.42
CA GLU A 198 -4.63 -4.61 -16.05
C GLU A 198 -6.08 -4.55 -15.53
N THR A 199 -6.82 -3.49 -15.88
CA THR A 199 -8.24 -3.39 -15.50
C THR A 199 -9.07 -4.42 -16.27
N TYR A 200 -8.79 -4.61 -17.56
CA TYR A 200 -9.43 -5.63 -18.39
C TYR A 200 -9.17 -7.04 -17.84
N ALA A 201 -7.92 -7.35 -17.47
CA ALA A 201 -7.56 -8.63 -16.88
C ALA A 201 -8.30 -8.88 -15.56
N LEU A 202 -8.27 -7.91 -14.64
CA LEU A 202 -8.96 -7.98 -13.35
C LEU A 202 -10.46 -8.26 -13.51
N LEU A 203 -11.16 -7.46 -14.33
CA LEU A 203 -12.60 -7.61 -14.54
C LEU A 203 -12.96 -8.93 -15.22
N THR A 204 -12.10 -9.40 -16.13
CA THR A 204 -12.28 -10.70 -16.79
C THR A 204 -12.20 -11.83 -15.76
N GLU A 205 -11.20 -11.83 -14.89
CA GLU A 205 -11.03 -12.84 -13.84
C GLU A 205 -12.21 -12.84 -12.85
N ILE A 206 -12.63 -11.67 -12.38
CA ILE A 206 -13.83 -11.54 -11.54
C ILE A 206 -15.06 -12.14 -12.24
N SER A 207 -15.25 -11.82 -13.53
CA SER A 207 -16.36 -12.33 -14.33
C SER A 207 -16.29 -13.85 -14.54
N MET A 208 -15.07 -14.42 -14.65
CA MET A 208 -14.89 -15.87 -14.72
C MET A 208 -15.34 -16.55 -13.42
N ARG A 209 -14.94 -16.02 -12.26
CA ARG A 209 -15.32 -16.59 -10.96
C ARG A 209 -16.80 -16.42 -10.64
N ALA A 210 -17.45 -15.40 -11.20
CA ALA A 210 -18.90 -15.25 -11.17
C ALA A 210 -19.66 -16.25 -12.06
N SER A 211 -18.96 -17.14 -12.79
CA SER A 211 -19.54 -18.15 -13.70
C SER A 211 -20.37 -17.56 -14.84
N LEU A 212 -20.03 -16.36 -15.31
CA LEU A 212 -20.64 -15.77 -16.51
C LEU A 212 -20.21 -16.56 -17.75
N GLN A 213 -21.12 -16.72 -18.72
CA GLN A 213 -20.81 -17.40 -19.97
C GLN A 213 -19.73 -16.64 -20.76
N HIS A 214 -18.86 -17.35 -21.48
CA HIS A 214 -17.72 -16.75 -22.18
C HIS A 214 -18.10 -15.57 -23.09
N ALA A 215 -19.20 -15.69 -23.83
CA ALA A 215 -19.70 -14.62 -24.71
C ALA A 215 -20.14 -13.37 -23.90
N GLN A 216 -20.79 -13.58 -22.75
CA GLN A 216 -21.27 -12.51 -21.88
C GLN A 216 -20.12 -11.81 -21.14
N ARG A 217 -19.02 -12.53 -20.82
CA ARG A 217 -17.87 -11.97 -20.09
C ARG A 217 -17.19 -10.84 -20.85
N SER A 218 -16.72 -11.12 -22.06
CA SER A 218 -16.00 -10.12 -22.87
C SER A 218 -16.87 -8.89 -23.16
N GLN A 219 -18.15 -9.13 -23.44
CA GLN A 219 -19.15 -8.08 -23.64
C GLN A 219 -19.37 -7.25 -22.38
N ALA A 220 -19.47 -7.91 -21.22
CA ALA A 220 -19.68 -7.22 -19.95
C ALA A 220 -18.51 -6.34 -19.54
N VAL A 221 -17.30 -6.88 -19.63
CA VAL A 221 -16.07 -6.15 -19.33
C VAL A 221 -15.93 -4.96 -20.28
N SER A 222 -16.12 -5.16 -21.58
CA SER A 222 -16.00 -4.08 -22.58
C SER A 222 -17.04 -2.99 -22.35
N ALA A 223 -18.32 -3.36 -22.21
CA ALA A 223 -19.40 -2.40 -21.98
C ALA A 223 -19.15 -1.57 -20.71
N PHE A 224 -18.71 -2.21 -19.62
CA PHE A 224 -18.40 -1.52 -18.37
C PHE A 224 -17.22 -0.55 -18.50
N LEU A 225 -16.10 -0.98 -19.10
CA LEU A 225 -14.94 -0.10 -19.30
C LEU A 225 -15.28 1.12 -20.17
N ILE A 226 -16.15 0.95 -21.15
CA ILE A 226 -16.58 2.04 -22.02
C ILE A 226 -17.48 3.01 -21.27
N LEU A 227 -18.43 2.51 -20.47
CA LEU A 227 -19.23 3.37 -19.59
C LEU A 227 -18.34 4.19 -18.66
N LEU A 228 -17.28 3.60 -18.11
CA LEU A 228 -16.32 4.35 -17.30
C LEU A 228 -15.63 5.43 -18.12
N LEU A 229 -15.08 5.11 -19.30
CA LEU A 229 -14.38 6.07 -20.15
C LEU A 229 -15.27 7.25 -20.57
N GLU A 230 -16.53 6.99 -20.95
CA GLU A 230 -17.49 8.04 -21.35
C GLU A 230 -18.00 8.87 -20.16
N SER A 231 -17.92 8.33 -18.94
CA SER A 231 -18.34 9.04 -17.72
C SER A 231 -17.21 9.90 -17.13
N MET A 232 -15.95 9.67 -17.54
CA MET A 232 -14.84 10.52 -17.14
C MET A 232 -14.97 11.86 -17.87
N PRO A 233 -14.84 13.00 -17.17
CA PRO A 233 -14.86 14.29 -17.82
C PRO A 233 -13.73 14.35 -18.85
N ASN A 234 -14.05 14.74 -20.08
CA ASN A 234 -13.02 15.13 -21.03
C ASN A 234 -12.26 16.30 -20.39
N GLU A 235 -10.97 16.10 -20.12
CA GLU A 235 -10.04 17.20 -19.77
C GLU A 235 -9.82 18.10 -21.00
N GLN A 236 -10.90 18.67 -21.53
CA GLN A 236 -10.93 19.59 -22.66
C GLN A 236 -11.94 20.71 -22.39
N GLY A 237 -11.44 21.72 -21.69
CA GLY A 237 -12.05 23.02 -21.47
C GLY A 237 -11.01 23.87 -20.73
N GLY A 238 -9.91 24.27 -21.38
CA GLY A 238 -9.98 25.37 -22.33
C GLY A 238 -9.67 26.66 -21.57
N CYS A 239 -8.38 26.88 -21.31
CA CYS A 239 -7.84 28.20 -21.05
C CYS A 239 -8.15 29.03 -22.31
N ARG A 240 -9.25 29.79 -22.28
CA ARG A 240 -9.51 30.85 -23.26
C ARG A 240 -8.74 32.06 -22.78
N THR A 241 -7.65 32.32 -23.50
CA THR A 241 -6.90 33.58 -23.57
C THR A 241 -7.82 34.79 -23.70
#